data_AF-A0AA40G0Q9-F1
#
_entry.id   AF-A0AA40G0Q9-F1
#
_cell.length_a   1.000
_cell.length_b   1.000
_cell.length_c   1.000
_cell.angle_alpha   90.00
_cell.angle_beta   90.00
_cell.angle_gamma   90.00
#
_symmetry.space_group_name_H-M   'P 1'
#
loop_
_entity.id
_entity.type
_entity.pdbx_description
1 polymer ?
#
loop_
_entity_poly.entity_id
_entity_poly.type
_entity_poly.pdbx_seq_one_letter_code
_entity_poly.pdbx_strand_id
1 'polypeptide(L)'
;MSTFNDIYNQLIIRLCFIETNVICVSCSINNHISFWDVNSLKLVNGTRGKLICTSYSYCYIALRNIISIEGGIPRRTYEFNTDNVLAIGANYDRVLFYTESGYFVNLSLEGNENDCIYTYARPPNIRIRQYHVFKPNIVTCITDYGYVGFLVQGQKWKIYNVFSTLYGTPTAILVYGHILILGLDTGYIHIFYVNDFRKINFETITSKKLYYNRSSVISLNIMVNAEEYYLIVGYSKRLYYVKFM
;
A
#
# COMPACT_ATOMS: atom_id res chain seq x y z
N MET A 1 -25.24 22.88 -5.28
CA MET A 1 -25.14 21.60 -4.57
C MET A 1 -24.59 20.56 -5.53
N SER A 2 -23.26 20.47 -5.57
CA SER A 2 -22.42 19.45 -6.19
C SER A 2 -22.65 18.03 -5.69
N THR A 3 -23.31 17.15 -6.42
CA THR A 3 -23.34 15.72 -6.07
C THR A 3 -21.91 15.15 -6.03
N PHE A 4 -21.43 14.85 -4.82
CA PHE A 4 -20.29 13.99 -4.52
C PHE A 4 -20.52 12.61 -5.17
N ASN A 5 -20.00 12.40 -6.37
CA ASN A 5 -20.01 11.10 -7.04
C ASN A 5 -18.83 10.97 -8.04
N ASP A 6 -17.67 11.51 -7.68
CA ASP A 6 -16.42 11.08 -8.31
C ASP A 6 -15.99 9.79 -7.62
N ILE A 7 -16.47 8.69 -8.17
CA ILE A 7 -15.92 7.35 -7.98
C ILE A 7 -14.41 7.47 -8.18
N TYR A 8 -13.65 7.32 -7.10
CA TYR A 8 -12.19 7.29 -7.12
C TYR A 8 -11.75 6.10 -8.00
N ASN A 9 -11.60 6.36 -9.30
CA ASN A 9 -10.99 5.48 -10.28
C ASN A 9 -9.48 5.39 -9.99
N GLN A 10 -9.12 4.65 -8.94
CA GLN A 10 -7.72 4.48 -8.56
C GLN A 10 -7.08 3.43 -9.46
N LEU A 11 -6.47 3.89 -10.54
CA LEU A 11 -5.40 3.16 -11.21
C LEU A 11 -4.26 2.99 -10.19
N ILE A 12 -4.01 1.75 -9.74
CA ILE A 12 -2.87 1.48 -8.86
C ILE A 12 -1.64 1.32 -9.72
N ILE A 13 -0.62 2.14 -9.50
CA ILE A 13 0.68 2.03 -10.17
C ILE A 13 1.76 1.64 -9.16
N ARG A 14 2.59 0.67 -9.55
CA ARG A 14 3.79 0.22 -8.84
C ARG A 14 4.96 0.13 -9.80
N LEU A 15 6.16 0.41 -9.33
CA LEU A 15 7.39 0.19 -10.07
C LEU A 15 8.15 -1.00 -9.47
N CYS A 16 8.77 -1.78 -10.34
CA CYS A 16 9.60 -2.93 -9.99
C CYS A 16 10.87 -2.90 -10.87
N PHE A 17 12.02 -3.22 -10.29
CA PHE A 17 13.25 -3.38 -11.04
C PHE A 17 13.47 -4.87 -11.29
N ILE A 18 13.64 -5.27 -12.54
CA ILE A 18 14.03 -6.63 -12.92
C ILE A 18 15.34 -6.51 -13.67
N GLU A 19 16.44 -6.85 -13.00
CA GLU A 19 17.80 -6.70 -13.51
C GLU A 19 18.09 -5.26 -13.96
N THR A 20 18.11 -4.99 -15.26
CA THR A 20 18.37 -3.68 -15.86
C THR A 20 17.10 -2.97 -16.33
N ASN A 21 15.95 -3.64 -16.29
CA ASN A 21 14.67 -3.10 -16.79
C ASN A 21 13.81 -2.57 -15.65
N VAL A 22 13.19 -1.41 -15.89
CA VAL A 22 12.19 -0.84 -15.01
C VAL A 22 10.82 -1.26 -15.53
N ILE A 23 10.09 -2.02 -14.73
CA ILE A 23 8.74 -2.47 -15.05
C ILE A 23 7.74 -1.65 -14.25
N CYS A 24 6.81 -1.02 -14.97
CA CYS A 24 5.63 -0.39 -14.41
C CYS A 24 4.49 -1.40 -14.39
N VAL A 25 3.96 -1.66 -13.21
CA VAL A 25 2.80 -2.53 -13.00
C VAL A 25 1.60 -1.66 -12.67
N SER A 26 0.52 -1.82 -13.44
CA SER A 26 -0.71 -1.04 -13.30
C SER A 26 -1.91 -1.96 -13.07
N CYS A 27 -2.82 -1.60 -12.17
CA CYS A 27 -4.11 -2.29 -11.97
C CYS A 27 -5.26 -1.37 -12.40
N SER A 28 -6.10 -1.84 -13.30
CA SER A 28 -7.34 -1.15 -13.67
C SER A 28 -8.48 -1.46 -12.70
N ILE A 29 -9.54 -0.66 -12.78
CA ILE A 29 -10.79 -0.86 -12.03
C ILE A 29 -11.49 -2.19 -12.35
N ASN A 30 -11.19 -2.78 -13.51
CA ASN A 30 -11.76 -4.04 -13.97
C ASN A 30 -10.88 -5.24 -13.55
N ASN A 31 -9.96 -5.05 -12.59
CA ASN A 31 -9.02 -6.05 -12.11
C ASN A 31 -8.11 -6.62 -13.21
N HIS A 32 -7.76 -5.78 -14.20
CA HIS A 32 -6.72 -6.12 -15.17
C HIS A 32 -5.40 -5.52 -14.73
N ILE A 33 -4.37 -6.35 -14.72
CA ILE A 33 -3.02 -5.95 -14.38
C ILE A 33 -2.17 -5.97 -15.64
N SER A 34 -1.50 -4.85 -15.91
CA SER A 34 -0.62 -4.69 -17.06
C SER A 34 0.79 -4.38 -16.61
N PHE A 35 1.76 -5.08 -17.18
CA PHE A 35 3.19 -4.90 -16.98
C PHE A 35 3.77 -4.17 -18.19
N TRP A 36 4.40 -3.03 -17.96
CA TRP A 36 4.96 -2.17 -19.00
C TRP A 36 6.45 -2.04 -18.79
N ASP A 37 7.22 -2.25 -19.84
CA ASP A 37 8.63 -1.88 -19.85
C ASP A 37 8.71 -0.36 -20.02
N VAL A 38 9.28 0.33 -19.03
CA VAL A 38 9.30 1.80 -18.99
C VAL A 38 10.26 2.38 -20.03
N ASN A 39 11.34 1.67 -20.37
CA ASN A 39 12.34 2.15 -21.31
C ASN A 39 11.83 2.10 -22.76
N SER A 40 11.19 0.99 -23.12
CA SER A 40 10.65 0.74 -24.46
C SER A 40 9.20 1.21 -24.62
N LEU A 41 8.53 1.56 -23.51
CA LEU A 41 7.10 1.92 -23.45
C LEU A 41 6.17 0.84 -24.01
N LYS A 42 6.58 -0.42 -23.96
CA LYS A 42 5.81 -1.56 -24.48
C LYS A 42 5.15 -2.36 -23.37
N LEU A 43 3.96 -2.86 -23.66
CA LEU A 43 3.29 -3.85 -22.82
C LEU A 43 4.11 -5.16 -22.89
N VAL A 44 4.57 -5.62 -21.74
CA VAL A 44 5.31 -6.88 -21.58
C VAL A 44 4.33 -8.03 -21.39
N ASN A 45 3.37 -7.86 -20.47
CA ASN A 45 2.41 -8.90 -20.14
C ASN A 45 1.11 -8.33 -19.54
N GLY A 46 0.04 -9.12 -19.57
CA GLY A 46 -1.25 -8.82 -18.95
C GLY A 46 -1.77 -10.01 -18.15
N THR A 47 -2.35 -9.73 -16.98
CA THR A 47 -2.98 -10.75 -16.12
C THR A 47 -4.20 -10.17 -15.39
N ARG A 48 -4.86 -10.97 -14.55
CA ARG A 48 -5.95 -10.51 -13.69
C ARG A 48 -5.49 -10.42 -12.24
N GLY A 49 -5.96 -9.39 -11.54
CA GLY A 49 -5.73 -9.20 -10.12
C GLY A 49 -6.33 -7.91 -9.61
N LYS A 50 -6.52 -7.82 -8.30
CA LYS A 50 -7.15 -6.67 -7.63
C LYS A 50 -6.16 -5.86 -6.80
N LEU A 51 -5.19 -6.53 -6.20
CA LEU A 51 -4.17 -5.91 -5.36
C LEU A 51 -2.79 -6.19 -5.93
N ILE A 52 -1.90 -5.20 -5.85
CA ILE A 52 -0.52 -5.29 -6.32
C ILE A 52 0.42 -4.79 -5.22
N CYS A 53 1.42 -5.61 -4.87
CA CYS A 53 2.62 -5.13 -4.21
C CYS A 53 3.87 -5.62 -4.94
N THR A 54 4.94 -4.84 -4.85
CA THR A 54 6.24 -5.18 -5.44
C THR A 54 7.27 -5.30 -4.32
N SER A 55 8.19 -6.24 -4.46
CA SER A 55 9.33 -6.40 -3.53
C SER A 55 10.50 -7.00 -4.30
N TYR A 56 11.63 -6.29 -4.35
CA TYR A 56 12.79 -6.63 -5.18
C TYR A 56 12.37 -6.90 -6.63
N SER A 57 12.75 -8.04 -7.20
CA SER A 57 12.47 -8.45 -8.59
C SER A 57 11.12 -9.13 -8.79
N TYR A 58 10.24 -9.09 -7.80
CA TYR A 58 8.96 -9.81 -7.82
C TYR A 58 7.76 -8.88 -7.68
N CYS A 59 6.72 -9.20 -8.43
CA CYS A 59 5.39 -8.63 -8.32
C CYS A 59 4.44 -9.67 -7.71
N TYR A 60 3.72 -9.24 -6.69
CA TYR A 60 2.76 -10.07 -5.96
C TYR A 60 1.38 -9.52 -6.25
N ILE A 61 0.50 -10.42 -6.67
CA ILE A 61 -0.84 -10.12 -7.13
C ILE A 61 -1.81 -10.89 -6.26
N ALA A 62 -2.81 -10.22 -5.70
CA ALA A 62 -3.93 -10.92 -5.06
C ALA A 62 -5.23 -10.73 -5.83
N LEU A 63 -5.98 -11.83 -5.95
CA LEU A 63 -7.32 -11.87 -6.50
C LEU A 63 -8.16 -12.84 -5.65
N ARG A 64 -9.15 -12.30 -4.92
CA ARG A 64 -9.94 -13.07 -3.93
C ARG A 64 -9.02 -13.68 -2.86
N ASN A 65 -9.04 -15.00 -2.69
CA ASN A 65 -8.23 -15.80 -1.78
C ASN A 65 -6.92 -16.32 -2.41
N ILE A 66 -6.54 -15.84 -3.60
CA ILE A 66 -5.37 -16.33 -4.32
C ILE A 66 -4.28 -15.25 -4.34
N ILE A 67 -3.04 -15.64 -4.06
CA ILE A 67 -1.84 -14.82 -4.25
C ILE A 67 -0.97 -15.47 -5.33
N SER A 68 -0.73 -14.75 -6.43
CA SER A 68 0.22 -15.12 -7.47
C SER A 68 1.49 -14.27 -7.38
N ILE A 69 2.63 -14.89 -7.60
CA ILE A 69 3.94 -14.24 -7.65
C ILE A 69 4.44 -14.32 -9.08
N GLU A 70 4.68 -13.16 -9.68
CA GLU A 70 5.18 -12.98 -11.05
C GLU A 70 6.60 -12.35 -10.98
N GLY A 71 7.57 -12.87 -11.72
CA GLY A 71 8.97 -12.40 -11.71
C GLY A 71 9.95 -13.37 -12.39
N GLY A 72 11.24 -13.28 -12.09
CA GLY A 72 12.30 -14.11 -12.70
C GLY A 72 12.27 -15.61 -12.38
N ILE A 73 11.29 -16.08 -11.60
CA ILE A 73 11.05 -17.49 -11.24
C ILE A 73 9.70 -17.89 -11.87
N PRO A 74 9.51 -19.16 -12.29
CA PRO A 74 8.19 -19.65 -12.73
C PRO A 74 7.09 -19.26 -11.73
N ARG A 75 5.99 -18.74 -12.28
CA ARG A 75 4.83 -18.24 -11.54
C ARG A 75 4.42 -19.23 -10.43
N ARG A 76 4.50 -18.79 -9.18
CA ARG A 76 3.97 -19.54 -8.03
C ARG A 76 2.62 -18.95 -7.63
N THR A 77 1.68 -19.81 -7.29
CA THR A 77 0.34 -19.40 -6.86
C THR A 77 -0.03 -20.13 -5.58
N TYR A 78 -0.51 -19.37 -4.60
CA TYR A 78 -0.98 -19.87 -3.32
C TYR A 78 -2.47 -19.58 -3.21
N GLU A 79 -3.26 -20.59 -2.88
CA GLU A 79 -4.69 -20.46 -2.62
C GLU A 79 -4.94 -20.66 -1.12
N PHE A 80 -5.64 -19.72 -0.51
CA PHE A 80 -6.00 -19.76 0.91
C PHE A 80 -7.48 -20.15 1.08
N ASN A 81 -7.94 -20.23 2.33
CA ASN A 81 -9.37 -20.38 2.65
C ASN A 81 -10.24 -19.39 1.86
N THR A 82 -11.55 -19.61 1.77
CA THR A 82 -12.52 -18.83 0.96
C THR A 82 -12.62 -17.33 1.28
N ASP A 83 -11.77 -16.82 2.17
CA ASP A 83 -11.73 -15.45 2.65
C ASP A 83 -10.96 -14.54 1.69
N ASN A 84 -11.52 -13.37 1.40
CA ASN A 84 -10.89 -12.45 0.45
C ASN A 84 -9.69 -11.75 1.09
N VAL A 85 -8.62 -11.61 0.30
CA VAL A 85 -7.47 -10.79 0.66
C VAL A 85 -7.81 -9.30 0.44
N LEU A 86 -7.68 -8.51 1.50
CA LEU A 86 -7.99 -7.07 1.51
C LEU A 86 -6.76 -6.19 1.28
N ALA A 87 -5.59 -6.64 1.73
CA ALA A 87 -4.33 -5.96 1.51
C ALA A 87 -3.16 -6.94 1.53
N ILE A 88 -2.13 -6.64 0.74
CA ILE A 88 -0.91 -7.43 0.61
C ILE A 88 0.33 -6.56 0.76
N GLY A 89 1.36 -7.15 1.36
CA GLY A 89 2.73 -6.64 1.39
C GLY A 89 3.68 -7.83 1.31
N ALA A 90 4.85 -7.65 0.70
CA ALA A 90 5.78 -8.75 0.49
C ALA A 90 7.21 -8.36 0.85
N ASN A 91 7.96 -9.35 1.32
CA ASN A 91 9.39 -9.37 1.51
C ASN A 91 10.03 -10.48 0.67
N TYR A 92 11.36 -10.45 0.56
CA TYR A 92 12.15 -11.45 -0.15
C TYR A 92 11.69 -12.90 0.13
N ASP A 93 11.47 -13.24 1.39
CA ASP A 93 11.16 -14.59 1.88
C ASP A 93 9.70 -14.78 2.32
N ARG A 94 8.88 -13.73 2.35
CA ARG A 94 7.55 -13.76 2.99
C ARG A 94 6.51 -12.88 2.32
N VAL A 95 5.25 -13.30 2.36
CA VAL A 95 4.10 -12.47 2.00
C VAL A 95 3.21 -12.27 3.22
N LEU A 96 2.91 -11.02 3.51
CA LEU A 96 2.04 -10.59 4.59
C LEU A 96 0.73 -10.09 3.99
N PHE A 97 -0.39 -10.59 4.49
CA PHE A 97 -1.68 -10.13 4.01
C PHE A 97 -2.73 -10.11 5.11
N TYR A 98 -3.77 -9.31 4.89
CA TYR A 98 -4.89 -9.16 5.79
C TYR A 98 -6.19 -9.56 5.08
N THR A 99 -7.02 -10.35 5.75
CA THR A 99 -8.23 -10.95 5.15
C THR A 99 -9.52 -10.31 5.65
N GLU A 100 -10.61 -10.53 4.91
CA GLU A 100 -11.93 -9.98 5.21
C GLU A 100 -12.51 -10.49 6.55
N SER A 101 -12.24 -11.74 6.93
CA SER A 101 -12.60 -12.29 8.24
C SER A 101 -11.71 -11.77 9.37
N GLY A 102 -10.69 -10.97 9.07
CA GLY A 102 -9.81 -10.35 10.06
C GLY A 102 -8.66 -11.24 10.50
N TYR A 103 -8.01 -11.93 9.57
CA TYR A 103 -6.76 -12.62 9.86
C TYR A 103 -5.58 -11.86 9.28
N PHE A 104 -4.56 -11.70 10.11
CA PHE A 104 -3.22 -11.37 9.68
C PHE A 104 -2.51 -12.67 9.33
N VAL A 105 -2.08 -12.82 8.08
CA VAL A 105 -1.45 -14.04 7.57
C VAL A 105 -0.02 -13.76 7.14
N ASN A 106 0.90 -14.61 7.59
CA ASN A 106 2.30 -14.58 7.20
C ASN A 106 2.64 -15.88 6.46
N LEU A 107 2.83 -15.78 5.15
CA LEU A 107 3.23 -16.87 4.25
C LEU A 107 4.75 -16.85 4.08
N SER A 108 5.42 -17.97 4.36
CA SER A 108 6.82 -18.15 3.96
C SER A 108 6.93 -18.62 2.50
N LEU A 109 7.90 -18.09 1.75
CA LEU A 109 8.19 -18.44 0.35
C LEU A 109 9.31 -19.49 0.20
N GLU A 110 10.09 -19.71 1.26
CA GLU A 110 11.23 -20.64 1.30
C GLU A 110 10.88 -22.01 1.92
N GLY A 111 9.69 -22.14 2.51
CA GLY A 111 9.21 -23.37 3.16
C GLY A 111 8.33 -24.26 2.26
N ASN A 112 7.73 -25.28 2.86
CA ASN A 112 6.65 -26.04 2.23
C ASN A 112 5.46 -25.10 1.97
N GLU A 113 4.66 -25.39 0.94
CA GLU A 113 3.53 -24.55 0.47
C GLU A 113 2.48 -24.20 1.55
N ASN A 114 2.59 -24.74 2.76
CA ASN A 114 1.64 -24.62 3.86
C ASN A 114 2.16 -23.90 5.12
N ASP A 115 3.39 -23.34 5.12
CA ASP A 115 3.89 -22.59 6.27
C ASP A 115 3.25 -21.19 6.34
N CYS A 116 1.99 -21.18 6.81
CA CYS A 116 1.16 -20.01 7.00
C CYS A 116 0.83 -19.81 8.49
N ILE A 117 1.25 -18.68 9.05
CA ILE A 117 0.88 -18.30 10.41
C ILE A 117 -0.32 -17.36 10.35
N TYR A 118 -1.44 -17.78 10.95
CA TYR A 118 -2.66 -16.99 11.07
C TYR A 118 -2.74 -16.36 12.46
N THR A 119 -2.95 -15.05 12.51
CA THR A 119 -3.24 -14.32 13.75
C THR A 119 -4.55 -13.59 13.59
N TYR A 120 -5.55 -13.93 14.40
CA TYR A 120 -6.83 -13.24 14.38
C TYR A 120 -6.69 -11.81 14.93
N ALA A 121 -7.20 -10.84 14.17
CA ALA A 121 -7.30 -9.45 14.52
C ALA A 121 -8.63 -8.90 13.98
N ARG A 122 -9.63 -8.83 14.87
CA ARG A 122 -10.99 -8.41 14.52
C ARG A 122 -10.99 -7.13 13.67
N PRO A 123 -11.65 -7.10 12.50
CA PRO A 123 -11.75 -5.89 11.68
C PRO A 123 -12.40 -4.75 12.47
N PRO A 124 -12.05 -3.49 12.17
CA PRO A 124 -12.71 -2.37 12.82
C PRO A 124 -14.19 -2.36 12.42
N ASN A 125 -15.09 -2.06 13.37
CA ASN A 125 -16.53 -1.99 13.12
C ASN A 125 -16.91 -0.65 12.45
N ILE A 126 -16.28 -0.35 11.33
CA ILE A 126 -16.43 0.87 10.55
C ILE A 126 -16.15 0.57 9.08
N ARG A 127 -16.82 1.26 8.16
CA ARG A 127 -16.58 1.06 6.73
C ARG A 127 -15.18 1.53 6.35
N ILE A 128 -14.46 0.66 5.66
CA ILE A 128 -13.09 0.90 5.21
C ILE A 128 -13.07 1.12 3.71
N ARG A 129 -12.50 2.26 3.31
CA ARG A 129 -12.28 2.62 1.91
C ARG A 129 -11.11 1.84 1.33
N GLN A 130 -10.02 1.76 2.09
CA GLN A 130 -8.77 1.16 1.64
C GLN A 130 -8.01 0.53 2.79
N TYR A 131 -7.43 -0.65 2.55
CA TYR A 131 -6.45 -1.28 3.41
C TYR A 131 -5.06 -1.26 2.77
N HIS A 132 -4.03 -1.24 3.60
CA HIS A 132 -2.63 -1.36 3.19
C HIS A 132 -1.88 -2.26 4.17
N VAL A 133 -0.86 -2.96 3.69
CA VAL A 133 0.05 -3.74 4.54
C VAL A 133 1.46 -3.20 4.33
N PHE A 134 2.16 -2.96 5.44
CA PHE A 134 3.53 -2.47 5.49
C PHE A 134 4.37 -3.33 6.43
N LYS A 135 5.67 -3.38 6.14
CA LYS A 135 6.66 -4.10 6.95
C LYS A 135 6.95 -3.37 8.27
N PRO A 136 7.36 -4.10 9.33
CA PRO A 136 7.45 -5.56 9.39
C PRO A 136 6.08 -6.23 9.58
N ASN A 137 5.12 -5.63 10.28
CA ASN A 137 3.79 -6.23 10.51
C ASN A 137 2.72 -5.16 10.85
N ILE A 138 2.50 -4.21 9.94
CA ILE A 138 1.55 -3.11 10.14
C ILE A 138 0.50 -3.18 9.04
N VAL A 139 -0.76 -3.36 9.41
CA VAL A 139 -1.90 -3.10 8.51
C VAL A 139 -2.41 -1.70 8.82
N THR A 140 -2.63 -0.90 7.79
CA THR A 140 -3.32 0.39 7.95
C THR A 140 -4.59 0.40 7.13
N CYS A 141 -5.48 1.32 7.47
CA CYS A 141 -6.66 1.57 6.67
C CYS A 141 -7.02 3.05 6.62
N ILE A 142 -7.71 3.45 5.55
CA ILE A 142 -8.44 4.71 5.47
C ILE A 142 -9.92 4.35 5.53
N THR A 143 -10.63 4.89 6.52
CA THR A 143 -12.09 4.69 6.66
C THR A 143 -12.84 5.56 5.65
N ASP A 144 -14.12 5.26 5.39
CA ASP A 144 -14.97 6.12 4.55
C ASP A 144 -15.09 7.54 5.08
N TYR A 145 -15.01 7.70 6.40
CA TYR A 145 -15.04 8.99 7.11
C TYR A 145 -13.70 9.74 7.10
N GLY A 146 -12.66 9.19 6.47
CA GLY A 146 -11.35 9.84 6.43
C GLY A 146 -10.47 9.61 7.66
N TYR A 147 -10.84 8.71 8.57
CA TYR A 147 -9.98 8.33 9.69
C TYR A 147 -8.90 7.35 9.25
N VAL A 148 -7.76 7.39 9.94
CA VAL A 148 -6.64 6.46 9.72
C VAL A 148 -6.68 5.39 10.79
N GLY A 149 -6.67 4.13 10.38
CA GLY A 149 -6.52 2.99 11.27
C GLY A 149 -5.13 2.38 11.22
N PHE A 150 -4.65 1.92 12.37
CA PHE A 150 -3.44 1.11 12.48
C PHE A 150 -3.74 -0.18 13.24
N LEU A 151 -3.29 -1.29 12.69
CA LEU A 151 -3.21 -2.60 13.31
C LEU A 151 -1.74 -3.04 13.25
N VAL A 152 -1.07 -3.00 14.40
CA VAL A 152 0.22 -3.65 14.58
C VAL A 152 -0.03 -5.08 15.03
N GLN A 153 0.68 -6.07 14.49
CA GLN A 153 0.48 -7.47 14.88
C GLN A 153 0.51 -7.66 16.41
N GLY A 154 -0.43 -8.46 16.92
CA GLY A 154 -0.63 -8.68 18.36
C GLY A 154 -1.34 -7.52 19.09
N GLN A 155 -1.76 -6.47 18.39
CA GLN A 155 -2.53 -5.36 18.95
C GLN A 155 -3.95 -5.33 18.37
N LYS A 156 -4.83 -4.54 19.00
CA LYS A 156 -6.14 -4.20 18.44
C LYS A 156 -6.02 -3.00 17.49
N TRP A 157 -6.97 -2.87 16.57
CA TRP A 157 -7.09 -1.68 15.74
C TRP A 157 -7.18 -0.41 16.59
N LYS A 158 -6.40 0.60 16.22
CA LYS A 158 -6.53 1.97 16.71
C LYS A 158 -6.92 2.87 15.55
N ILE A 159 -8.06 3.55 15.69
CA ILE A 159 -8.59 4.48 14.67
C ILE A 159 -8.39 5.90 15.17
N TYR A 160 -7.82 6.75 14.31
CA TYR A 160 -7.49 8.13 14.61
C TYR A 160 -8.27 9.07 13.68
N ASN A 161 -9.02 9.99 14.27
CA ASN A 161 -9.54 11.14 13.54
C ASN A 161 -8.41 12.17 13.38
N VAL A 162 -7.71 12.10 12.25
CA VAL A 162 -6.59 13.01 11.97
C VAL A 162 -7.04 14.31 11.32
N PHE A 163 -8.31 14.45 10.93
CA PHE A 163 -8.81 15.65 10.27
C PHE A 163 -8.65 16.89 11.14
N SER A 164 -8.93 16.77 12.44
CA SER A 164 -8.79 17.87 13.40
C SER A 164 -7.35 18.38 13.54
N THR A 165 -6.36 17.51 13.36
CA THR A 165 -4.95 17.85 13.46
C THR A 165 -4.37 18.33 12.12
N LEU A 166 -4.76 17.67 11.03
CA LEU A 166 -4.11 17.82 9.72
C LEU A 166 -4.88 18.72 8.77
N TYR A 167 -6.12 19.10 9.09
CA TYR A 167 -6.99 19.96 8.28
C TYR A 167 -7.21 19.43 6.86
N GLY A 168 -7.31 18.10 6.73
CA GLY A 168 -7.59 17.42 5.46
C GLY A 168 -7.85 15.93 5.67
N THR A 169 -8.45 15.31 4.66
CA THR A 169 -8.77 13.88 4.68
C THR A 169 -7.61 13.09 4.08
N PRO A 170 -7.04 12.11 4.79
CA PRO A 170 -6.08 11.16 4.24
C PRO A 170 -6.65 10.42 3.03
N THR A 171 -5.89 10.44 1.95
CA THR A 171 -6.19 9.76 0.69
C THR A 171 -5.09 8.79 0.27
N ALA A 172 -3.90 8.91 0.84
CA ALA A 172 -2.79 7.98 0.67
C ALA A 172 -2.01 7.80 1.97
N ILE A 173 -1.54 6.59 2.22
CA ILE A 173 -0.69 6.24 3.37
C ILE A 173 0.55 5.52 2.85
N LEU A 174 1.70 5.84 3.42
CA LEU A 174 2.93 5.07 3.26
C LEU A 174 3.65 4.95 4.61
N VAL A 175 4.08 3.73 4.93
CA VAL A 175 4.97 3.46 6.06
C VAL A 175 6.29 2.91 5.54
N TYR A 176 7.40 3.50 5.99
CA TYR A 176 8.74 3.07 5.65
C TYR A 176 9.67 3.24 6.86
N GLY A 177 10.11 2.12 7.45
CA GLY A 177 10.87 2.14 8.70
C GLY A 177 10.11 2.88 9.82
N HIS A 178 10.73 3.90 10.39
CA HIS A 178 10.14 4.78 11.41
C HIS A 178 9.40 5.98 10.83
N ILE A 179 9.05 5.96 9.55
CA ILE A 179 8.46 7.12 8.87
C ILE A 179 7.04 6.77 8.46
N LEU A 180 6.10 7.62 8.88
CA LEU A 180 4.72 7.61 8.40
C LEU A 180 4.51 8.81 7.49
N ILE A 181 4.01 8.57 6.29
CA ILE A 181 3.69 9.62 5.32
C ILE A 181 2.19 9.54 5.04
N LEU A 182 1.49 10.65 5.26
CA LEU A 182 0.08 10.82 4.94
C LEU A 182 -0.07 11.85 3.83
N GLY A 183 -0.73 11.45 2.74
CA GLY A 183 -1.16 12.35 1.68
C GLY A 183 -2.63 12.70 1.88
N LEU A 184 -2.97 13.98 1.71
CA LEU A 184 -4.32 14.48 1.94
C LEU A 184 -5.05 14.85 0.64
N ASP A 185 -6.38 14.94 0.72
CA ASP A 185 -7.27 15.48 -0.32
C ASP A 185 -6.97 16.95 -0.67
N THR A 186 -6.46 17.72 0.28
CA THR A 186 -5.99 19.10 0.10
C THR A 186 -4.67 19.21 -0.66
N GLY A 187 -4.01 18.09 -0.95
CA GLY A 187 -2.72 18.03 -1.64
C GLY A 187 -1.49 18.19 -0.75
N TYR A 188 -1.70 18.45 0.55
CA TYR A 188 -0.64 18.41 1.56
C TYR A 188 -0.15 17.00 1.82
N ILE A 189 1.13 16.92 2.18
CA ILE A 189 1.81 15.70 2.60
C ILE A 189 2.39 15.94 3.99
N HIS A 190 2.05 15.08 4.93
CA HIS A 190 2.60 15.11 6.27
C HIS A 190 3.54 13.92 6.48
N ILE A 191 4.76 14.21 6.89
CA ILE A 191 5.80 13.21 7.18
C ILE A 191 6.06 13.24 8.68
N PHE A 192 5.81 12.11 9.34
CA PHE A 192 5.99 11.92 10.77
C PHE A 192 7.12 10.93 11.03
N TYR A 193 7.93 11.22 12.05
CA TYR A 193 8.82 10.24 12.63
C TYR A 193 8.10 9.51 13.77
N VAL A 194 7.96 8.19 13.67
CA VAL A 194 7.20 7.34 14.57
C VAL A 194 8.13 6.27 15.15
N ASN A 195 8.53 6.47 16.41
CA ASN A 195 9.31 5.49 17.17
C ASN A 195 8.55 4.17 17.36
N ASP A 196 7.26 4.27 17.70
CA ASP A 196 6.41 3.12 17.98
C ASP A 196 5.00 3.33 17.41
N PHE A 197 4.68 2.62 16.33
CA PHE A 197 3.37 2.67 15.67
C PHE A 197 2.21 2.24 16.60
N ARG A 198 2.49 1.55 17.71
CA ARG A 198 1.49 1.18 18.72
C ARG A 198 1.05 2.37 19.58
N LYS A 199 1.85 3.46 19.62
CA LYS A 199 1.68 4.60 20.53
C LYS A 199 1.60 5.94 19.81
N ILE A 200 1.16 5.96 18.54
CA ILE A 200 1.00 7.21 17.79
C ILE A 200 -0.02 8.10 18.51
N ASN A 201 0.34 9.38 18.65
CA ASN A 201 -0.60 10.42 19.04
C ASN A 201 -0.47 11.60 18.07
N PHE A 202 -1.48 11.75 17.20
CA PHE A 202 -1.49 12.80 16.18
C PHE A 202 -1.56 14.22 16.79
N GLU A 203 -2.11 14.38 17.99
CA GLU A 203 -2.26 15.70 18.63
C GLU A 203 -0.92 16.29 19.09
N THR A 204 0.04 15.44 19.44
CA THR A 204 1.34 15.87 20.00
C THR A 204 2.51 15.67 19.05
N ILE A 205 2.36 14.77 18.06
CA ILE A 205 3.44 14.47 17.12
C ILE A 205 3.62 15.60 16.11
N THR A 206 4.86 16.01 15.89
CA THR A 206 5.19 17.00 14.87
C THR A 206 5.34 16.33 13.51
N SER A 207 4.96 17.05 12.45
CA SER A 207 5.11 16.59 11.08
C SER A 207 5.88 17.59 10.24
N LYS A 208 6.77 17.12 9.37
CA LYS A 208 7.25 17.92 8.25
C LYS A 208 6.16 17.97 7.19
N LYS A 209 5.77 19.17 6.76
CA LYS A 209 4.73 19.39 5.76
C LYS A 209 5.36 19.69 4.41
N LEU A 210 4.85 19.05 3.36
CA LEU A 210 5.17 19.36 1.97
C LEU A 210 3.89 19.72 1.23
N TYR A 211 3.99 20.60 0.24
CA TYR A 211 2.88 21.03 -0.57
C TYR A 211 3.35 21.36 -2.00
N TYR A 212 2.85 20.59 -2.96
CA TYR A 212 3.28 20.70 -4.36
C TYR A 212 2.13 21.00 -5.33
N ASN A 213 0.90 20.62 -4.96
CA ASN A 213 -0.28 20.76 -5.80
C ASN A 213 -1.53 20.91 -4.92
N ARG A 214 -2.57 21.58 -5.44
CA ARG A 214 -3.88 21.74 -4.76
C ARG A 214 -4.79 20.51 -4.91
N SER A 215 -4.41 19.54 -5.73
CA SER A 215 -5.20 18.32 -5.93
C SER A 215 -4.86 17.25 -4.89
N SER A 216 -5.80 16.32 -4.68
CA SER A 216 -5.62 15.17 -3.80
C SER A 216 -4.35 14.39 -4.11
N VAL A 217 -3.61 14.03 -3.07
CA VAL A 217 -2.53 13.03 -3.18
C VAL A 217 -3.19 11.67 -3.38
N ILE A 218 -2.90 11.00 -4.50
CA ILE A 218 -3.53 9.72 -4.87
C ILE A 218 -2.63 8.55 -4.53
N SER A 219 -1.31 8.72 -4.63
CA SER A 219 -0.36 7.66 -4.35
C SER A 219 0.92 8.19 -3.71
N LEU A 220 1.49 7.35 -2.86
CA LEU A 220 2.79 7.58 -2.23
C LEU A 220 3.62 6.31 -2.42
N ASN A 221 4.90 6.49 -2.75
CA ASN A 221 5.85 5.40 -2.85
C ASN A 221 7.25 5.91 -2.45
N ILE A 222 8.11 5.03 -1.93
CA ILE A 222 9.52 5.31 -1.70
C ILE A 222 10.32 4.41 -2.62
N MET A 223 11.20 5.03 -3.40
CA MET A 223 12.18 4.37 -4.24
C MET A 223 13.58 4.59 -3.65
N VAL A 224 14.41 3.56 -3.66
CA VAL A 224 15.83 3.65 -3.29
C VAL A 224 16.66 3.49 -4.55
N ASN A 225 17.54 4.44 -4.84
CA ASN A 225 18.44 4.40 -5.98
C ASN A 225 19.83 4.87 -5.55
N ALA A 226 20.85 4.01 -5.71
CA ALA A 226 22.25 4.32 -5.39
C ALA A 226 22.43 5.01 -4.02
N GLU A 227 21.84 4.42 -2.96
CA GLU A 227 21.82 4.93 -1.57
C GLU A 227 20.99 6.20 -1.32
N GLU A 228 20.43 6.81 -2.36
CA GLU A 228 19.50 7.94 -2.23
C GLU A 228 18.06 7.43 -2.15
N TYR A 229 17.25 8.07 -1.30
CA TYR A 229 15.83 7.75 -1.17
C TYR A 229 15.00 8.83 -1.86
N TYR A 230 14.00 8.41 -2.61
CA TYR A 230 13.10 9.30 -3.33
C TYR A 230 11.66 9.01 -2.90
N LEU A 231 10.99 10.02 -2.36
CA LEU A 231 9.55 10.00 -2.17
C LEU A 231 8.89 10.36 -3.50
N ILE A 232 8.16 9.41 -4.06
CA ILE A 232 7.33 9.59 -5.25
C ILE A 232 5.92 9.94 -4.79
N VAL A 233 5.44 11.10 -5.23
CA VAL A 233 4.10 11.62 -4.90
C VAL A 233 3.27 11.71 -6.17
N GLY A 234 2.19 10.93 -6.21
CA GLY A 234 1.24 10.95 -7.30
C GLY A 234 0.03 11.83 -7.01
N TYR A 235 -0.25 12.73 -7.94
CA TYR A 235 -1.49 13.49 -8.06
C TYR A 235 -2.23 13.07 -9.32
N SER A 236 -3.48 13.51 -9.49
CA SER A 236 -4.33 13.15 -10.64
C SER A 236 -3.70 13.39 -12.03
N LYS A 237 -2.81 14.39 -12.16
CA LYS A 237 -2.20 14.77 -13.45
C LYS A 237 -0.67 14.85 -13.43
N ARG A 238 -0.03 14.67 -12.27
CA ARG A 238 1.41 14.92 -12.10
C ARG A 238 2.02 13.98 -11.07
N LEU A 239 3.26 13.61 -11.33
CA LEU A 239 4.13 12.90 -10.40
C LEU A 239 5.25 13.84 -9.96
N TYR A 240 5.55 13.87 -8.67
CA TYR A 240 6.69 14.58 -8.12
C TYR A 240 7.66 13.59 -7.50
N TYR A 241 8.95 13.85 -7.66
CA TYR A 241 10.04 13.09 -7.07
C TYR A 241 10.74 14.00 -6.07
N VAL A 242 10.73 13.62 -4.80
CA VAL A 242 11.33 14.40 -3.71
C VAL A 242 12.49 13.61 -3.16
N LYS A 243 13.71 14.11 -3.36
CA LYS A 243 14.90 13.50 -2.73
C LYS A 243 14.76 13.60 -1.21
N PHE A 244 14.93 12.46 -0.57
CA PHE A 244 14.70 12.21 0.84
C PHE A 244 16.04 11.68 1.40
N MET A 245 16.80 12.56 2.06
CA MET A 245 18.21 12.38 2.45
C MET A 245 19.21 12.47 1.28
#